data_AF-A0A061HW96-F1
#
_entry.id   AF-A0A061HW96-F1
#
_cell.length_a   1.000
_cell.length_b   1.000
_cell.length_c   1.000
_cell.angle_alpha   90.00
_cell.angle_beta   90.00
_cell.angle_gamma   90.00
#
_symmetry.space_group_name_H-M   'P 1'
#
loop_
_entity.id
_entity.type
_entity.pdbx_description
1 polymer ?
#
loop_
_entity_poly.entity_id
_entity_poly.type
_entity_poly.pdbx_seq_one_letter_code
_entity_poly.pdbx_strand_id
1 'polypeptide(L)'
;NIMPLSAAMFQSERKNPAPQCPPRLEVQMLTPVSWSRMPNHFLHVDTRRAGERLGWAVQCQEPLMMMALHIPEENRCLDILELSERLDLQRFHSHTLSLYRSVCALGNNRVAHALCSHVDQAQLLHALEDAHLPGPLRAGYYDLLISIHLESACRSRRSMLSEYIVPLSPETRAITLFPPGRSAEDGPRRHGLPGVGVTTSLRPPHHFSPPCFVAALPAAGAAEAPARLSPAIPLEALRDKALRMLGEAVRDGGQHARDPVGGSVEFQFVPVLKLVSTLLVMGVFSDEDVKQILKMIEPEVFTEEEEKEEEEEEDEEEKEEDEEEEEAHEKEDEEKEEEEEEEAAEEEAAELEEGLLQMTLPESVKLQMCHLLEYFCDQELQHRVESLAAFAECYVDKLQANQRGRYGLLMKAFTMSAAETARRTREFRSPPQEQINMLLQFKNGADEEDCPLPEDVRQDLVNFHQDLLAHCGKKVERAPPPNFLLRPLLKFQ
;
A
#
# COMPACT_ATOMS: atom_id res chain seq x y z
N ASN A 1 2.34 -50.05 41.18
CA ASN A 1 1.70 -49.61 39.93
C ASN A 1 2.51 -50.11 38.75
N ILE A 2 2.06 -51.19 38.10
CA ILE A 2 2.63 -51.64 36.83
C ILE A 2 1.92 -50.81 35.77
N MET A 3 2.64 -49.90 35.12
CA MET A 3 2.08 -49.03 34.08
C MET A 3 2.28 -49.68 32.70
N PRO A 4 1.31 -49.56 31.78
CA PRO A 4 1.41 -50.09 30.43
C PRO A 4 2.35 -49.25 29.55
N LEU A 5 2.81 -49.81 28.42
CA LEU A 5 3.67 -49.11 27.46
C LEU A 5 3.02 -47.85 26.89
N SER A 6 1.70 -47.88 26.66
CA SER A 6 0.94 -46.74 26.14
C SER A 6 1.00 -45.52 27.08
N ALA A 7 1.07 -45.74 28.40
CA ALA A 7 1.22 -44.68 29.39
C ALA A 7 2.61 -44.02 29.39
N ALA A 8 3.62 -44.66 28.82
CA ALA A 8 4.97 -44.08 28.73
C ALA A 8 5.07 -43.01 27.63
N MET A 9 4.44 -43.25 26.47
CA MET A 9 4.55 -42.38 25.29
C MET A 9 3.42 -41.35 25.22
N PHE A 10 2.17 -41.73 25.46
CA PHE A 10 1.03 -40.83 25.30
C PHE A 10 0.78 -40.04 26.59
N GLN A 11 0.95 -38.72 26.54
CA GLN A 11 0.80 -37.85 27.72
C GLN A 11 -0.60 -37.95 28.35
N SER A 12 -1.63 -38.16 27.54
CA SER A 12 -3.02 -38.36 27.97
C SER A 12 -3.22 -39.63 28.81
N GLU A 13 -2.41 -40.67 28.59
CA GLU A 13 -2.54 -41.97 29.24
C GLU A 13 -1.54 -42.17 30.40
N ARG A 14 -0.71 -41.17 30.72
CA ARG A 14 0.33 -41.29 31.77
C ARG A 14 -0.16 -41.74 33.14
N LYS A 15 -1.43 -41.47 33.47
CA LYS A 15 -2.06 -41.89 34.73
C LYS A 15 -2.96 -43.11 34.58
N ASN A 16 -3.15 -43.60 33.36
CA ASN A 16 -4.03 -44.72 33.04
C ASN A 16 -3.29 -46.05 33.24
N PRO A 17 -3.73 -46.91 34.17
CA PRO A 17 -3.13 -48.23 34.38
C PRO A 17 -3.60 -49.27 33.36
N ALA A 18 -4.64 -48.99 32.55
CA ALA A 18 -5.17 -49.93 31.57
C ALA A 18 -4.35 -49.89 30.27
N PRO A 19 -3.91 -51.05 29.73
CA PRO A 19 -3.19 -51.09 28.46
C PRO A 19 -4.09 -50.67 27.30
N GLN A 20 -3.60 -49.75 26.47
CA GLN A 20 -4.26 -49.32 25.23
C GLN A 20 -3.37 -49.59 24.02
N CYS A 21 -3.99 -49.73 22.86
CA CYS A 21 -3.30 -49.83 21.57
C CYS A 21 -3.86 -48.74 20.64
N PRO A 22 -3.37 -47.49 20.74
CA PRO A 22 -3.80 -46.42 19.86
C PRO A 22 -3.41 -46.70 18.40
N PRO A 23 -4.16 -46.21 17.41
CA PRO A 23 -3.89 -46.47 15.99
C PRO A 23 -2.55 -45.88 15.50
N ARG A 24 -1.90 -45.03 16.30
CA ARG A 24 -0.54 -44.51 16.03
C ARG A 24 0.57 -45.57 16.17
N LEU A 25 0.27 -46.75 16.75
CA LEU A 25 1.24 -47.84 16.86
C LEU A 25 1.28 -48.64 15.56
N GLU A 26 2.16 -48.23 14.66
CA GLU A 26 2.37 -48.89 13.37
C GLU A 26 3.70 -49.63 13.32
N VAL A 27 3.75 -50.75 12.58
CA VAL A 27 4.98 -51.53 12.39
C VAL A 27 5.68 -51.01 11.13
N GLN A 28 6.87 -50.44 11.30
CA GLN A 28 7.67 -49.92 10.19
C GLN A 28 8.66 -50.98 9.65
N MET A 29 8.88 -50.97 8.34
CA MET A 29 9.90 -51.79 7.66
C MET A 29 10.85 -50.86 6.91
N LEU A 30 12.14 -50.90 7.26
CA LEU A 30 13.16 -50.03 6.67
C LEU A 30 13.53 -50.52 5.27
N THR A 31 13.53 -49.60 4.30
CA THR A 31 14.05 -49.82 2.95
C THR A 31 15.38 -49.08 2.76
N PRO A 32 16.35 -49.64 2.01
CA PRO A 32 17.66 -49.02 1.82
C PRO A 32 17.66 -47.82 0.85
N VAL A 33 16.51 -47.51 0.23
CA VAL A 33 16.37 -46.45 -0.78
C VAL A 33 15.28 -45.49 -0.36
N SER A 34 15.55 -44.20 -0.54
CA SER A 34 14.62 -43.07 -0.40
C SER A 34 14.92 -42.02 -1.48
N TRP A 35 13.92 -41.20 -1.80
CA TRP A 35 14.09 -40.06 -2.70
C TRP A 35 14.43 -38.83 -1.88
N SER A 36 15.59 -38.22 -2.17
CA SER A 36 16.02 -36.94 -1.60
C SER A 36 16.07 -35.90 -2.70
N ARG A 37 15.68 -34.67 -2.38
CA ARG A 37 15.76 -33.56 -3.33
C ARG A 37 17.22 -33.13 -3.56
N MET A 38 17.56 -32.79 -4.79
CA MET A 38 18.83 -32.13 -5.11
C MET A 38 18.69 -30.61 -4.83
N PRO A 39 19.57 -29.99 -4.04
CA PRO A 39 19.58 -28.54 -3.85
C PRO A 39 19.76 -27.77 -5.16
N ASN A 40 19.18 -26.57 -5.25
CA ASN A 40 19.34 -25.68 -6.42
C ASN A 40 20.75 -25.09 -6.48
N HIS A 41 21.33 -24.80 -5.31
CA HIS A 41 22.64 -24.18 -5.16
C HIS A 41 23.52 -25.03 -4.25
N PHE A 42 24.82 -25.06 -4.55
CA PHE A 42 25.85 -25.72 -3.75
C PHE A 42 26.91 -24.70 -3.33
N LEU A 43 27.65 -25.01 -2.27
CA LEU A 43 28.75 -24.16 -1.83
C LEU A 43 29.83 -24.07 -2.93
N HIS A 44 30.18 -22.84 -3.31
CA HIS A 44 31.31 -22.61 -4.20
C HIS A 44 32.61 -22.73 -3.40
N VAL A 45 33.42 -23.74 -3.74
CA VAL A 45 34.66 -24.08 -3.03
C VAL A 45 35.85 -24.07 -3.99
N ASP A 46 36.77 -23.14 -3.77
CA ASP A 46 37.99 -23.02 -4.54
C ASP A 46 39.10 -23.86 -3.93
N THR A 47 39.78 -24.64 -4.78
CA THR A 47 40.93 -25.44 -4.37
C THR A 47 42.16 -24.99 -5.14
N ARG A 48 43.22 -24.61 -4.42
CA ARG A 48 44.50 -24.19 -5.02
C ARG A 48 45.67 -24.89 -4.35
N ARG A 49 46.68 -25.28 -5.13
CA ARG A 49 47.91 -25.83 -4.57
C ARG A 49 48.74 -24.70 -3.96
N ALA A 50 48.78 -24.63 -2.63
CA ALA A 50 49.52 -23.61 -1.89
C ALA A 50 51.04 -23.88 -1.85
N GLY A 51 51.46 -25.12 -2.12
CA GLY A 51 52.87 -25.51 -2.30
C GLY A 51 53.15 -26.97 -1.95
N GLU A 52 54.38 -27.45 -2.11
CA GLU A 52 54.78 -28.83 -1.76
C GLU A 52 54.76 -29.11 -0.26
N ARG A 53 55.03 -28.09 0.57
CA ARG A 53 55.03 -28.23 2.04
C ARG A 53 53.69 -27.88 2.69
N LEU A 54 52.91 -26.99 2.10
CA LEU A 54 51.62 -26.50 2.62
C LEU A 54 50.42 -27.26 2.01
N GLY A 55 50.64 -28.10 1.00
CA GLY A 55 49.61 -28.92 0.38
C GLY A 55 48.60 -28.11 -0.42
N TRP A 56 47.34 -28.52 -0.34
CA TRP A 56 46.21 -27.88 -1.01
C TRP A 56 45.49 -26.95 -0.04
N ALA A 57 45.32 -25.70 -0.43
CA ALA A 57 44.44 -24.76 0.24
C ALA A 57 43.03 -24.90 -0.34
N VAL A 58 42.05 -24.96 0.57
CA VAL A 58 40.62 -25.01 0.25
C VAL A 58 40.00 -23.75 0.83
N GLN A 59 39.29 -22.98 0.01
CA GLN A 59 38.67 -21.71 0.39
C GLN A 59 37.18 -21.74 0.03
N CYS A 60 36.34 -21.30 0.97
CA CYS A 60 34.89 -21.12 0.82
C CYS A 60 34.57 -19.75 1.41
N GLN A 61 34.05 -18.82 0.60
CA GLN A 61 33.81 -17.43 1.03
C GLN A 61 32.32 -17.12 1.16
N GLU A 62 31.50 -17.68 0.27
CA GLU A 62 30.08 -17.34 0.17
C GLU A 62 29.24 -18.10 1.20
N PRO A 63 28.40 -17.40 1.98
CA PRO A 63 27.44 -18.05 2.87
C PRO A 63 26.24 -18.58 2.08
N LEU A 64 25.80 -19.79 2.39
CA LEU A 64 24.56 -20.38 1.84
C LEU A 64 23.70 -20.91 2.98
N MET A 65 22.43 -20.51 3.00
CA MET A 65 21.45 -20.92 4.00
C MET A 65 20.25 -21.59 3.33
N MET A 66 19.61 -22.50 4.05
CA MET A 66 18.35 -23.14 3.63
C MET A 66 17.43 -23.29 4.83
N MET A 67 16.13 -23.32 4.58
CA MET A 67 15.13 -23.66 5.59
C MET A 67 14.76 -25.14 5.51
N ALA A 68 14.59 -25.79 6.67
CA ALA A 68 14.28 -27.21 6.75
C ALA A 68 13.33 -27.50 7.92
N LEU A 69 12.52 -28.53 7.78
CA LEU A 69 11.61 -29.03 8.80
C LEU A 69 12.31 -30.02 9.71
N HIS A 70 11.97 -29.99 11.00
CA HIS A 70 12.33 -31.04 11.96
C HIS A 70 11.06 -31.81 12.35
N ILE A 71 11.05 -33.13 12.14
CA ILE A 71 9.99 -34.02 12.61
C ILE A 71 10.35 -34.50 14.02
N PRO A 72 9.61 -34.09 15.07
CA PRO A 72 9.99 -34.40 16.45
C PRO A 72 9.82 -35.89 16.79
N GLU A 73 8.77 -36.54 16.28
CA GLU A 73 8.46 -37.94 16.61
C GLU A 73 9.52 -38.92 16.07
N GLU A 74 10.05 -38.65 14.87
CA GLU A 74 11.12 -39.44 14.25
C GLU A 74 12.52 -38.88 14.55
N ASN A 75 12.59 -37.66 15.11
CA ASN A 75 13.81 -36.89 15.33
C ASN A 75 14.72 -36.81 14.09
N ARG A 76 14.17 -36.33 12.97
CA ARG A 76 14.91 -36.13 11.71
C ARG A 76 14.64 -34.77 11.08
N CYS A 77 15.53 -34.35 10.18
CA CYS A 77 15.40 -33.14 9.38
C CYS A 77 15.03 -33.48 7.93
N LEU A 78 14.19 -32.65 7.31
CA LEU A 78 13.74 -32.75 5.91
C LEU A 78 13.76 -31.34 5.30
N ASP A 79 14.19 -31.21 4.05
CA ASP A 79 14.10 -29.93 3.34
C ASP A 79 12.62 -29.52 3.18
N ILE A 80 12.30 -28.23 3.34
CA ILE A 80 10.93 -27.73 3.16
C ILE A 80 10.42 -28.02 1.74
N LEU A 81 11.32 -28.03 0.75
CA LEU A 81 10.97 -28.22 -0.65
C LEU A 81 10.62 -29.69 -0.98
N GLU A 82 10.95 -30.64 -0.09
CA GLU A 82 10.46 -32.04 -0.21
C GLU A 82 8.95 -32.16 0.03
N LEU A 83 8.30 -31.14 0.58
CA LEU A 83 6.85 -31.14 0.72
C LEU A 83 6.11 -31.13 -0.63
N SER A 84 6.77 -30.75 -1.73
CA SER A 84 6.19 -30.87 -3.07
C SER A 84 5.96 -32.33 -3.48
N GLU A 85 6.80 -33.26 -3.00
CA GLU A 85 6.66 -34.70 -3.23
C GLU A 85 5.79 -35.36 -2.14
N ARG A 86 5.88 -34.88 -0.90
CA ARG A 86 5.10 -35.39 0.25
C ARG A 86 3.79 -34.63 0.44
N LEU A 87 2.83 -34.87 -0.45
CA LEU A 87 1.54 -34.17 -0.48
C LEU A 87 0.73 -34.23 0.82
N ASP A 88 0.78 -35.36 1.54
CA ASP A 88 0.04 -35.51 2.80
C ASP A 88 0.63 -34.64 3.92
N LEU A 89 1.96 -34.60 4.01
CA LEU A 89 2.67 -33.77 4.98
C LEU A 89 2.54 -32.29 4.62
N GLN A 90 2.53 -31.96 3.33
CA GLN A 90 2.25 -30.61 2.84
C GLN A 90 0.87 -30.12 3.28
N ARG A 91 -0.18 -30.95 3.11
CA ARG A 91 -1.54 -30.63 3.56
C ARG A 91 -1.62 -30.47 5.07
N PHE A 92 -0.94 -31.35 5.82
CA PHE A 92 -0.86 -31.22 7.27
C PHE A 92 -0.20 -29.90 7.70
N HIS A 93 0.91 -29.52 7.04
CA HIS A 93 1.62 -28.30 7.35
C HIS A 93 0.85 -27.04 6.92
N SER A 94 0.16 -27.05 5.78
CA SER A 94 -0.68 -25.91 5.37
C SER A 94 -1.84 -25.65 6.34
N HIS A 95 -2.45 -26.71 6.89
CA HIS A 95 -3.42 -26.58 7.98
C HIS A 95 -2.79 -26.09 9.28
N THR A 96 -1.53 -26.44 9.54
CA THR A 96 -0.79 -25.92 10.70
C THR A 96 -0.54 -24.41 10.57
N LEU A 97 -0.17 -23.92 9.39
CA LEU A 97 -0.03 -22.48 9.11
C LEU A 97 -1.37 -21.75 9.25
N SER A 98 -2.45 -22.37 8.74
CA SER A 98 -3.82 -21.84 8.90
C SER A 98 -4.25 -21.79 10.36
N LEU A 99 -3.85 -22.78 11.16
CA LEU A 99 -4.11 -22.82 12.59
C LEU A 99 -3.47 -21.62 13.29
N TYR A 100 -2.21 -21.28 13.00
CA TYR A 100 -1.57 -20.11 13.61
C TYR A 100 -2.33 -18.81 13.34
N ARG A 101 -2.86 -18.62 12.13
CA ARG A 101 -3.74 -17.47 11.82
C ARG A 101 -5.01 -17.48 12.67
N SER A 102 -5.69 -18.62 12.76
CA SER A 102 -6.92 -18.73 13.57
C SER A 102 -6.69 -18.49 15.06
N VAL A 103 -5.52 -18.87 15.59
CA VAL A 103 -5.13 -18.59 16.98
C VAL A 103 -4.83 -17.10 17.18
N CYS A 104 -4.24 -16.45 16.18
CA CYS A 104 -3.91 -15.01 16.18
C CYS A 104 -5.08 -14.09 15.77
N ALA A 105 -6.22 -14.67 15.37
CA ALA A 105 -7.33 -13.94 14.77
C ALA A 105 -7.87 -12.82 15.65
N LEU A 106 -8.43 -11.79 14.99
CA LEU A 106 -9.10 -10.65 15.63
C LEU A 106 -8.17 -9.75 16.44
N GLY A 107 -6.88 -9.68 16.08
CA GLY A 107 -5.93 -8.76 16.70
C GLY A 107 -5.46 -9.21 18.09
N ASN A 108 -5.33 -10.52 18.31
CA ASN A 108 -4.80 -11.06 19.56
C ASN A 108 -3.28 -10.88 19.64
N ASN A 109 -2.84 -9.65 19.92
CA ASN A 109 -1.44 -9.26 19.94
C ASN A 109 -0.59 -10.06 20.94
N ARG A 110 -1.18 -10.52 22.05
CA ARG A 110 -0.49 -11.39 23.02
C ARG A 110 -0.02 -12.71 22.39
N VAL A 111 -0.87 -13.32 21.57
CA VAL A 111 -0.50 -14.55 20.87
C VAL A 111 0.38 -14.26 19.65
N ALA A 112 0.15 -13.14 18.97
CA ALA A 112 1.04 -12.69 17.88
C ALA A 112 2.51 -12.63 18.35
N HIS A 113 2.78 -12.00 19.50
CA HIS A 113 4.11 -11.99 20.11
C HIS A 113 4.62 -13.39 20.43
N ALA A 114 3.79 -14.27 21.00
CA ALA A 114 4.22 -15.63 21.31
C ALA A 114 4.53 -16.46 20.05
N LEU A 115 3.78 -16.26 18.96
CA LEU A 115 3.96 -16.97 17.69
C LEU A 115 5.28 -16.61 17.00
N CYS A 116 5.83 -15.42 17.22
CA CYS A 116 7.17 -15.06 16.75
C CYS A 116 8.29 -15.94 17.32
N SER A 117 8.04 -16.72 18.39
CA SER A 117 8.99 -17.74 18.88
C SER A 117 8.89 -19.07 18.13
N HIS A 118 7.75 -19.34 17.49
CA HIS A 118 7.49 -20.55 16.74
C HIS A 118 7.88 -20.42 15.27
N VAL A 119 7.61 -19.25 14.67
CA VAL A 119 8.03 -18.90 13.32
C VAL A 119 8.73 -17.55 13.43
N ASP A 120 10.02 -17.52 13.08
CA ASP A 120 10.81 -16.30 13.20
C ASP A 120 10.63 -15.38 11.98
N GLN A 121 11.04 -14.12 12.15
CA GLN A 121 10.93 -13.11 11.09
C GLN A 121 11.80 -13.45 9.88
N ALA A 122 12.98 -14.05 10.09
CA ALA A 122 13.92 -14.39 9.02
C ALA A 122 13.36 -15.49 8.12
N GLN A 123 12.73 -16.52 8.68
CA GLN A 123 12.05 -17.59 7.93
C GLN A 123 10.91 -17.03 7.10
N LEU A 124 10.10 -16.12 7.65
CA LEU A 124 9.01 -15.49 6.90
C LEU A 124 9.55 -14.71 5.69
N LEU A 125 10.57 -13.88 5.89
CA LEU A 125 11.17 -13.08 4.81
C LEU A 125 11.90 -13.94 3.78
N HIS A 126 12.49 -15.06 4.19
CA HIS A 126 13.11 -16.03 3.29
C HIS A 126 12.06 -16.78 2.46
N ALA A 127 10.96 -17.22 3.10
CA ALA A 127 9.86 -17.89 2.41
C ALA A 127 9.09 -16.96 1.45
N LEU A 128 9.14 -15.66 1.68
CA LEU A 128 8.60 -14.69 0.72
C LEU A 128 9.39 -14.67 -0.59
N GLU A 129 10.72 -14.70 -0.49
CA GLU A 129 11.66 -14.59 -1.60
C GLU A 129 11.80 -15.90 -2.40
N ASP A 130 11.53 -17.05 -1.78
CA ASP A 130 11.66 -18.34 -2.47
C ASP A 130 10.57 -18.53 -3.55
N ALA A 131 11.02 -18.55 -4.80
CA ALA A 131 10.21 -18.82 -5.98
C ALA A 131 9.76 -20.29 -6.12
N HIS A 132 10.46 -21.23 -5.47
CA HIS A 132 10.23 -22.67 -5.64
C HIS A 132 9.30 -23.28 -4.60
N LEU A 133 8.84 -22.48 -3.63
CA LEU A 133 7.89 -22.96 -2.62
C LEU A 133 6.57 -23.36 -3.25
N PRO A 134 5.98 -24.49 -2.83
CA PRO A 134 4.71 -24.91 -3.38
C PRO A 134 3.58 -23.96 -2.95
N GLY A 135 2.65 -23.69 -3.87
CA GLY A 135 1.59 -22.67 -3.73
C GLY A 135 0.88 -22.62 -2.37
N PRO A 136 0.34 -23.75 -1.84
CA PRO A 136 -0.35 -23.75 -0.55
C PRO A 136 0.51 -23.31 0.63
N LEU A 137 1.82 -23.56 0.59
CA LEU A 137 2.75 -23.12 1.64
C LEU A 137 3.14 -21.65 1.45
N ARG A 138 3.40 -21.23 0.21
CA ARG A 138 3.66 -19.83 -0.12
C ARG A 138 2.50 -18.94 0.35
N ALA A 139 1.28 -19.21 -0.11
CA ALA A 139 0.08 -18.51 0.39
C ALA A 139 -0.08 -18.66 1.92
N GLY A 140 0.29 -19.83 2.45
CA GLY A 140 0.49 -20.15 3.86
C GLY A 140 1.23 -19.06 4.66
N TYR A 141 2.45 -18.75 4.22
CA TYR A 141 3.36 -17.84 4.90
C TYR A 141 2.98 -16.36 4.72
N TYR A 142 2.57 -15.94 3.53
CA TYR A 142 2.17 -14.54 3.28
C TYR A 142 1.00 -14.09 4.16
N ASP A 143 -0.07 -14.87 4.19
CA ASP A 143 -1.22 -14.57 5.04
C ASP A 143 -0.89 -14.72 6.54
N LEU A 144 0.09 -15.57 6.91
CA LEU A 144 0.55 -15.66 8.30
C LEU A 144 1.28 -14.38 8.71
N LEU A 145 2.15 -13.88 7.84
CA LEU A 145 2.82 -12.58 8.00
C LEU A 145 1.78 -11.46 8.17
N ILE A 146 0.79 -11.41 7.27
CA ILE A 146 -0.30 -10.42 7.33
C ILE A 146 -1.06 -10.55 8.66
N SER A 147 -1.44 -11.76 9.08
CA SER A 147 -2.23 -11.97 10.30
C SER A 147 -1.48 -11.59 11.59
N ILE A 148 -0.19 -11.90 11.69
CA ILE A 148 0.60 -11.63 12.90
C ILE A 148 1.01 -10.15 12.99
N HIS A 149 1.51 -9.59 11.88
CA HIS A 149 2.15 -8.27 11.91
C HIS A 149 1.25 -7.13 11.44
N LEU A 150 0.44 -7.35 10.40
CA LEU A 150 -0.22 -6.25 9.68
C LEU A 150 -1.73 -6.13 10.00
N GLU A 151 -2.41 -7.22 10.35
CA GLU A 151 -3.87 -7.29 10.49
C GLU A 151 -4.42 -6.29 11.51
N SER A 152 -3.76 -6.14 12.66
CA SER A 152 -4.18 -5.20 13.70
C SER A 152 -4.08 -3.74 13.23
N ALA A 153 -2.99 -3.39 12.55
CA ALA A 153 -2.77 -2.06 12.00
C ALA A 153 -3.74 -1.75 10.85
N CYS A 154 -3.84 -2.66 9.89
CA CYS A 154 -4.74 -2.57 8.75
C CYS A 154 -6.21 -2.45 9.17
N ARG A 155 -6.67 -3.26 10.14
CA ARG A 155 -8.03 -3.16 10.67
C ARG A 155 -8.30 -1.80 11.32
N SER A 156 -7.37 -1.32 12.15
CA SER A 156 -7.51 -0.01 12.80
C SER A 156 -7.62 1.12 11.77
N ARG A 157 -6.82 1.05 10.71
CA ARG A 157 -6.83 2.04 9.63
C ARG A 157 -8.13 1.99 8.81
N ARG A 158 -8.56 0.79 8.39
CA ARG A 158 -9.81 0.58 7.64
C ARG A 158 -11.04 1.09 8.39
N SER A 159 -11.12 0.87 9.71
CA SER A 159 -12.24 1.37 10.52
C SER A 159 -12.32 2.90 10.59
N MET A 160 -11.20 3.60 10.39
CA MET A 160 -11.13 5.07 10.38
C MET A 160 -11.03 5.65 8.96
N LEU A 161 -11.12 4.81 7.92
CA LEU A 161 -10.90 5.25 6.54
C LEU A 161 -12.05 6.13 6.01
N SER A 162 -13.28 5.82 6.41
CA SER A 162 -14.48 6.56 6.02
C SER A 162 -14.76 7.82 6.86
N GLU A 163 -13.83 8.21 7.75
CA GLU A 163 -13.96 9.38 8.62
C GLU A 163 -13.10 10.52 8.06
N TYR A 164 -13.73 11.56 7.52
CA TYR A 164 -13.01 12.71 6.96
C TYR A 164 -12.93 13.84 7.98
N ILE A 165 -11.71 14.11 8.43
CA ILE A 165 -11.37 15.22 9.34
C ILE A 165 -10.08 15.87 8.87
N VAL A 166 -10.13 17.20 8.69
CA VAL A 166 -9.05 17.99 8.07
C VAL A 166 -8.76 19.20 8.96
N PRO A 167 -7.51 19.41 9.41
CA PRO A 167 -7.10 20.61 10.13
C PRO A 167 -6.90 21.79 9.17
N LEU A 168 -6.91 23.01 9.70
CA LEU A 168 -6.57 24.21 8.92
C LEU A 168 -5.05 24.39 8.96
N SER A 169 -4.39 24.05 7.86
CA SER A 169 -2.93 24.12 7.71
C SER A 169 -2.57 24.78 6.37
N PRO A 170 -1.35 25.34 6.20
CA PRO A 170 -0.93 25.88 4.91
C PRO A 170 -0.94 24.82 3.81
N GLU A 171 -0.63 23.57 4.13
CA GLU A 171 -0.71 22.42 3.22
C GLU A 171 -2.16 22.21 2.77
N THR A 172 -3.12 22.16 3.70
CA THR A 172 -4.55 22.03 3.37
C THR A 172 -5.02 23.14 2.45
N ARG A 173 -4.58 24.36 2.70
CA ARG A 173 -4.96 25.55 1.91
C ARG A 173 -4.43 25.50 0.46
N ALA A 174 -3.33 24.79 0.22
CA ALA A 174 -2.73 24.64 -1.10
C ALA A 174 -3.42 23.54 -1.94
N ILE A 175 -4.20 22.65 -1.33
CA ILE A 175 -4.86 21.54 -2.03
C ILE A 175 -5.94 22.08 -2.98
N THR A 176 -5.78 21.80 -4.26
CA THR A 176 -6.73 22.11 -5.34
C THR A 176 -7.24 20.84 -6.02
N LEU A 177 -8.38 20.92 -6.72
CA LEU A 177 -8.96 19.78 -7.47
C LEU A 177 -8.10 19.33 -8.66
N PHE A 178 -7.35 20.26 -9.24
CA PHE A 178 -6.47 20.00 -10.38
C PHE A 178 -5.09 20.54 -10.01
N PRO A 179 -4.01 19.78 -10.28
CA PRO A 179 -2.66 20.25 -10.03
C PRO A 179 -2.36 21.50 -10.88
N PRO A 180 -1.48 22.40 -10.39
CA PRO A 180 -1.05 23.56 -11.15
C PRO A 180 -0.11 23.12 -12.28
N GLY A 181 -0.66 22.96 -13.48
CA GLY A 181 0.07 22.82 -14.76
C GLY A 181 -0.60 23.68 -15.83
N ARG A 182 0.07 23.93 -16.96
CA ARG A 182 -0.23 24.97 -17.97
C ARG A 182 -1.71 25.42 -17.99
N SER A 183 -1.86 26.71 -17.70
CA SER A 183 -3.07 27.52 -17.65
C SER A 183 -4.24 27.01 -18.52
N ALA A 184 -5.45 27.26 -18.01
CA ALA A 184 -6.76 26.96 -18.60
C ALA A 184 -7.03 27.43 -20.05
N GLU A 185 -6.01 27.82 -20.82
CA GLU A 185 -6.09 28.24 -22.21
C GLU A 185 -5.74 27.14 -23.24
N ASP A 186 -4.97 26.07 -22.91
CA ASP A 186 -4.48 25.11 -23.93
C ASP A 186 -4.78 23.60 -23.72
N GLY A 187 -5.73 23.21 -22.85
CA GLY A 187 -6.15 21.81 -22.79
C GLY A 187 -7.31 21.48 -21.85
N PRO A 188 -7.91 20.27 -21.94
CA PRO A 188 -8.83 19.79 -20.92
C PRO A 188 -8.08 19.62 -19.60
N ARG A 189 -8.66 20.15 -18.50
CA ARG A 189 -8.10 20.01 -17.15
C ARG A 189 -7.89 18.55 -16.81
N ARG A 190 -6.68 18.19 -16.40
CA ARG A 190 -6.26 16.82 -16.11
C ARG A 190 -6.31 16.55 -14.61
N HIS A 191 -6.77 15.36 -14.25
CA HIS A 191 -6.70 14.87 -12.88
C HIS A 191 -5.25 14.52 -12.56
N GLY A 192 -4.81 14.70 -11.31
CA GLY A 192 -3.56 14.09 -10.85
C GLY A 192 -3.75 12.63 -10.47
N LEU A 193 -2.65 11.93 -10.20
CA LEU A 193 -2.67 10.53 -9.77
C LEU A 193 -3.37 10.33 -8.42
N PRO A 194 -4.19 9.27 -8.28
CA PRO A 194 -4.82 8.95 -7.02
C PRO A 194 -3.80 8.42 -6.00
N GLY A 195 -3.82 8.97 -4.79
CA GLY A 195 -2.96 8.52 -3.69
C GLY A 195 -1.54 9.09 -3.75
N VAL A 196 -1.29 10.09 -4.59
CA VAL A 196 -0.04 10.85 -4.65
C VAL A 196 -0.27 12.22 -3.98
N GLY A 197 0.71 12.66 -3.17
CA GLY A 197 0.75 13.97 -2.56
C GLY A 197 0.27 14.03 -1.11
N VAL A 198 0.42 15.21 -0.51
CA VAL A 198 0.13 15.42 0.92
C VAL A 198 -1.38 15.38 1.17
N THR A 199 -1.84 14.39 1.92
CA THR A 199 -3.19 14.40 2.52
C THR A 199 -3.12 14.92 3.94
N THR A 200 -4.00 15.85 4.28
CA THR A 200 -3.99 16.50 5.62
C THR A 200 -4.94 15.84 6.61
N SER A 201 -5.51 14.69 6.23
CA SER A 201 -6.37 13.86 7.06
C SER A 201 -5.69 13.41 8.37
N LEU A 202 -6.40 13.45 9.49
CA LEU A 202 -5.86 12.96 10.76
C LEU A 202 -5.75 11.44 10.78
N ARG A 203 -4.53 10.93 10.64
CA ARG A 203 -4.21 9.50 10.70
C ARG A 203 -3.34 9.18 11.92
N PRO A 204 -3.82 8.37 12.89
CA PRO A 204 -2.96 7.97 14.00
C PRO A 204 -1.83 7.06 13.51
N PRO A 205 -0.63 7.15 14.11
CA PRO A 205 0.47 6.27 13.77
C PRO A 205 0.21 4.84 14.27
N HIS A 206 0.87 3.87 13.64
CA HIS A 206 0.88 2.51 14.12
C HIS A 206 1.93 2.34 15.22
N HIS A 207 1.52 1.84 16.38
CA HIS A 207 2.44 1.57 17.49
C HIS A 207 2.80 0.09 17.52
N PHE A 208 3.97 -0.25 16.98
CA PHE A 208 4.53 -1.59 17.04
C PHE A 208 5.47 -1.77 18.25
N SER A 209 5.66 -3.01 18.68
CA SER A 209 6.62 -3.38 19.71
C SER A 209 7.53 -4.51 19.21
N PRO A 210 8.85 -4.44 19.39
CA PRO A 210 9.74 -5.55 19.05
C PRO A 210 9.44 -6.75 19.97
N PRO A 211 9.34 -7.98 19.42
CA PRO A 211 9.12 -9.17 20.24
C PRO A 211 10.38 -9.50 21.06
N CYS A 212 10.20 -9.81 22.35
CA CYS A 212 11.29 -10.26 23.21
C CYS A 212 10.83 -11.29 24.25
N PHE A 213 11.61 -12.36 24.44
CA PHE A 213 11.27 -13.47 25.36
C PHE A 213 12.20 -13.58 26.57
N VAL A 214 13.29 -12.83 26.59
CA VAL A 214 14.24 -12.78 27.71
C VAL A 214 13.85 -11.74 28.78
N ALA A 215 12.83 -10.94 28.52
CA ALA A 215 12.32 -9.96 29.46
C ALA A 215 11.66 -10.63 30.68
N ALA A 216 11.68 -9.94 31.83
CA ALA A 216 11.05 -10.43 33.04
C ALA A 216 9.53 -10.60 32.83
N LEU A 217 8.95 -11.64 33.45
CA LEU A 217 7.50 -11.87 33.41
C LEU A 217 6.75 -10.62 33.90
N PRO A 218 5.71 -10.17 33.17
CA PRO A 218 4.89 -9.06 33.64
C PRO A 218 4.24 -9.42 34.98
N ALA A 219 4.30 -8.50 35.93
CA ALA A 219 3.74 -8.71 37.27
C ALA A 219 2.23 -8.99 37.19
N ALA A 220 1.78 -10.06 37.84
CA ALA A 220 0.36 -10.42 37.91
C ALA A 220 -0.44 -9.26 38.53
N GLY A 221 -1.25 -8.58 37.71
CA GLY A 221 -2.12 -7.47 38.14
C GLY A 221 -1.67 -6.07 37.71
N ALA A 222 -0.48 -5.90 37.14
CA ALA A 222 -0.16 -4.69 36.37
C ALA A 222 -0.74 -4.89 34.96
N ALA A 223 -1.44 -3.88 34.43
CA ALA A 223 -1.96 -3.93 33.06
C ALA A 223 -0.85 -4.38 32.10
N GLU A 224 -1.13 -5.41 31.29
CA GLU A 224 -0.23 -6.02 30.30
C GLU A 224 0.25 -4.97 29.26
N ALA A 225 1.13 -4.06 29.64
CA ALA A 225 1.42 -2.85 28.88
C ALA A 225 2.10 -3.10 27.52
N PRO A 226 3.08 -4.03 27.36
CA PRO A 226 3.68 -4.31 26.05
C PRO A 226 2.92 -5.34 25.20
N ALA A 227 2.05 -6.18 25.78
CA ALA A 227 1.32 -7.22 25.03
C ALA A 227 0.08 -6.70 24.28
N ARG A 228 -0.18 -5.39 24.33
CA ARG A 228 -1.28 -4.73 23.60
C ARG A 228 -0.89 -4.29 22.19
N LEU A 229 0.40 -4.09 21.94
CA LEU A 229 0.91 -3.62 20.65
C LEU A 229 1.31 -4.80 19.76
N SER A 230 1.23 -4.63 18.44
CA SER A 230 1.56 -5.69 17.49
C SER A 230 3.08 -5.90 17.36
N PRO A 231 3.53 -7.14 17.06
CA PRO A 231 4.96 -7.41 16.86
C PRO A 231 5.50 -6.64 15.65
N ALA A 232 6.60 -5.92 15.84
CA ALA A 232 7.23 -5.12 14.79
C ALA A 232 7.85 -5.98 13.68
N ILE A 233 7.85 -5.44 12.46
CA ILE A 233 8.59 -5.93 11.29
C ILE A 233 9.21 -4.72 10.57
N PRO A 234 10.42 -4.80 9.99
CA PRO A 234 10.99 -3.71 9.20
C PRO A 234 10.14 -3.46 7.95
N LEU A 235 9.33 -2.40 8.00
CA LEU A 235 8.36 -2.07 6.95
C LEU A 235 9.03 -1.60 5.65
N GLU A 236 10.14 -0.85 5.74
CA GLU A 236 10.90 -0.38 4.57
C GLU A 236 11.41 -1.57 3.74
N ALA A 237 12.17 -2.48 4.36
CA ALA A 237 12.66 -3.68 3.67
C ALA A 237 11.53 -4.59 3.16
N LEU A 238 10.37 -4.62 3.83
CA LEU A 238 9.20 -5.37 3.37
C LEU A 238 8.51 -4.69 2.18
N ARG A 239 8.46 -3.36 2.18
CA ARG A 239 7.92 -2.53 1.10
C ARG A 239 8.73 -2.73 -0.18
N ASP A 240 10.05 -2.53 -0.10
CA ASP A 240 10.94 -2.66 -1.27
C ASP A 240 10.92 -4.09 -1.81
N LYS A 241 10.84 -5.09 -0.93
CA LYS A 241 10.68 -6.49 -1.36
C LYS A 241 9.32 -6.73 -2.02
N ALA A 242 8.22 -6.23 -1.45
CA ALA A 242 6.88 -6.42 -2.02
C ALA A 242 6.73 -5.75 -3.40
N LEU A 243 7.34 -4.57 -3.58
CA LEU A 243 7.33 -3.83 -4.84
C LEU A 243 8.13 -4.57 -5.91
N ARG A 244 9.37 -4.95 -5.62
CA ARG A 244 10.20 -5.75 -6.56
C ARG A 244 9.52 -7.05 -6.96
N MET A 245 8.95 -7.76 -5.99
CA MET A 245 8.22 -9.00 -6.27
C MET A 245 6.96 -8.81 -7.14
N LEU A 246 6.29 -7.65 -7.04
CA LEU A 246 5.17 -7.33 -7.92
C LEU A 246 5.67 -7.05 -9.34
N GLY A 247 6.71 -6.25 -9.49
CA GLY A 247 7.34 -5.96 -10.79
C GLY A 247 7.85 -7.24 -11.48
N GLU A 248 8.60 -8.08 -10.76
CA GLU A 248 9.04 -9.39 -11.23
C GLU A 248 7.86 -10.27 -11.68
N ALA A 249 6.77 -10.30 -10.90
CA ALA A 249 5.60 -11.08 -11.24
C ALA A 249 4.88 -10.58 -12.51
N VAL A 250 4.82 -9.26 -12.73
CA VAL A 250 4.24 -8.67 -13.95
C VAL A 250 5.12 -8.98 -15.17
N ARG A 251 6.44 -8.78 -15.05
CA ARG A 251 7.42 -9.09 -16.12
C ARG A 251 7.41 -10.57 -16.51
N ASP A 252 7.48 -11.47 -15.52
CA ASP A 252 7.40 -12.93 -15.76
C ASP A 252 6.04 -13.35 -16.32
N GLY A 253 5.01 -12.59 -15.96
CA GLY A 253 3.64 -12.74 -16.43
C GLY A 253 3.48 -12.53 -17.93
N GLY A 254 4.10 -11.47 -18.48
CA GLY A 254 4.09 -11.16 -19.92
C GLY A 254 4.80 -12.23 -20.75
N GLN A 255 5.84 -12.86 -20.19
CA GLN A 255 6.59 -13.92 -20.87
C GLN A 255 5.83 -15.25 -21.02
N HIS A 256 4.64 -15.38 -20.41
CA HIS A 256 3.81 -16.60 -20.44
C HIS A 256 4.61 -17.87 -20.06
N ALA A 257 5.42 -17.77 -19.00
CA ALA A 257 6.25 -18.86 -18.53
C ALA A 257 5.41 -20.11 -18.20
N ARG A 258 5.93 -21.29 -18.55
CA ARG A 258 5.23 -22.58 -18.33
C ARG A 258 5.11 -22.95 -16.86
N ASP A 259 6.07 -22.52 -16.06
CA ASP A 259 6.22 -22.88 -14.65
C ASP A 259 6.11 -21.62 -13.79
N PRO A 260 4.90 -21.09 -13.54
CA PRO A 260 4.72 -19.92 -12.69
C PRO A 260 5.07 -20.23 -11.24
N VAL A 261 5.51 -19.20 -10.53
CA VAL A 261 5.87 -19.26 -9.11
C VAL A 261 4.71 -19.82 -8.28
N GLY A 262 4.99 -20.86 -7.47
CA GLY A 262 3.95 -21.55 -6.69
C GLY A 262 3.05 -22.52 -7.47
N GLY A 263 3.30 -22.70 -8.78
CA GLY A 263 2.66 -23.70 -9.64
C GLY A 263 1.42 -23.22 -10.40
N SER A 264 0.90 -22.03 -10.10
CA SER A 264 -0.17 -21.40 -10.88
C SER A 264 -0.06 -19.88 -10.83
N VAL A 265 -0.64 -19.21 -11.83
CA VAL A 265 -0.76 -17.74 -11.89
C VAL A 265 -1.48 -17.20 -10.64
N GLU A 266 -2.43 -17.95 -10.08
CA GLU A 266 -3.10 -17.58 -8.83
C GLU A 266 -2.11 -17.49 -7.65
N PHE A 267 -1.23 -18.49 -7.48
CA PHE A 267 -0.28 -18.51 -6.37
C PHE A 267 0.91 -17.56 -6.57
N GLN A 268 1.18 -17.15 -7.81
CA GLN A 268 2.14 -16.11 -8.14
C GLN A 268 1.64 -14.73 -7.68
N PHE A 269 0.43 -14.34 -8.09
CA PHE A 269 -0.09 -12.98 -7.88
C PHE A 269 -0.84 -12.76 -6.56
N VAL A 270 -1.75 -13.67 -6.15
CA VAL A 270 -2.68 -13.41 -5.04
C VAL A 270 -1.97 -13.08 -3.71
N PRO A 271 -0.92 -13.80 -3.28
CA PRO A 271 -0.24 -13.49 -2.03
C PRO A 271 0.45 -12.13 -2.04
N VAL A 272 1.07 -11.75 -3.18
CA VAL A 272 1.78 -10.49 -3.36
C VAL A 272 0.80 -9.33 -3.42
N LEU A 273 -0.27 -9.41 -4.21
CA LEU A 273 -1.31 -8.37 -4.30
C LEU A 273 -2.00 -8.13 -2.95
N LYS A 274 -2.21 -9.19 -2.16
CA LYS A 274 -2.76 -9.05 -0.81
C LYS A 274 -1.80 -8.33 0.14
N LEU A 275 -0.49 -8.59 0.02
CA LEU A 275 0.52 -7.89 0.80
C LEU A 275 0.61 -6.41 0.39
N VAL A 276 0.68 -6.12 -0.92
CA VAL A 276 0.73 -4.76 -1.47
C VAL A 276 -0.51 -3.97 -1.03
N SER A 277 -1.73 -4.49 -1.25
CA SER A 277 -2.95 -3.82 -0.79
C SER A 277 -3.00 -3.61 0.73
N THR A 278 -2.39 -4.50 1.53
CA THR A 278 -2.30 -4.32 2.99
C THR A 278 -1.36 -3.17 3.36
N LEU A 279 -0.18 -3.10 2.73
CA LEU A 279 0.79 -2.02 2.96
C LEU A 279 0.28 -0.67 2.44
N LEU A 280 -0.44 -0.69 1.32
CA LEU A 280 -1.06 0.49 0.72
C LEU A 280 -2.14 1.09 1.62
N VAL A 281 -3.05 0.25 2.14
CA VAL A 281 -4.04 0.70 3.13
C VAL A 281 -3.37 1.27 4.37
N MET A 282 -2.25 0.69 4.82
CA MET A 282 -1.51 1.19 5.97
C MET A 282 -0.81 2.54 5.72
N GLY A 283 -0.62 2.94 4.47
CA GLY A 283 0.12 4.16 4.09
C GLY A 283 1.62 4.00 4.31
N VAL A 284 2.18 2.86 3.89
CA VAL A 284 3.63 2.57 3.99
C VAL A 284 4.38 3.00 2.72
N PHE A 285 3.70 3.03 1.58
CA PHE A 285 4.27 3.44 0.30
C PHE A 285 4.41 4.97 0.24
N SER A 286 5.50 5.43 -0.37
CA SER A 286 5.73 6.82 -0.75
C SER A 286 5.02 7.18 -2.06
N ASP A 287 5.07 8.45 -2.46
CA ASP A 287 4.47 8.92 -3.71
C ASP A 287 5.07 8.21 -4.94
N GLU A 288 6.40 8.07 -4.99
CA GLU A 288 7.14 7.31 -6.02
C GLU A 288 6.71 5.84 -6.06
N ASP A 289 6.60 5.21 -4.89
CA ASP A 289 6.16 3.81 -4.79
C ASP A 289 4.72 3.64 -5.35
N VAL A 290 3.83 4.60 -5.09
CA VAL A 290 2.45 4.57 -5.60
C VAL A 290 2.42 4.80 -7.10
N LYS A 291 3.20 5.76 -7.63
CA LYS A 291 3.39 5.96 -9.07
C LYS A 291 3.84 4.65 -9.73
N GLN A 292 4.84 3.99 -9.17
CA GLN A 292 5.38 2.74 -9.69
C GLN A 292 4.35 1.60 -9.68
N ILE A 293 3.54 1.47 -8.62
CA ILE A 293 2.43 0.50 -8.59
C ILE A 293 1.38 0.82 -9.66
N LEU A 294 1.06 2.09 -9.91
CA LEU A 294 0.10 2.48 -10.94
C LEU A 294 0.60 2.14 -12.35
N LYS A 295 1.90 2.39 -12.64
CA LYS A 295 2.54 1.98 -13.91
C LYS A 295 2.40 0.48 -14.17
N MET A 296 2.60 -0.36 -13.14
CA MET A 296 2.42 -1.82 -13.24
C MET A 296 0.97 -2.24 -13.57
N ILE A 297 -0.04 -1.44 -13.21
CA ILE A 297 -1.45 -1.77 -13.45
C ILE A 297 -1.83 -1.50 -14.90
N GLU A 298 -1.55 -0.29 -15.38
CA GLU A 298 -1.87 0.14 -16.75
C GLU A 298 -0.87 1.23 -17.19
N PRO A 299 0.26 0.86 -17.82
CA PRO A 299 1.33 1.80 -18.14
C PRO A 299 0.83 2.94 -19.03
N GLU A 300 0.09 2.64 -20.09
CA GLU A 300 -0.49 3.64 -21.02
C GLU A 300 -1.30 4.77 -20.34
N VAL A 301 -1.86 4.54 -19.15
CA VAL A 301 -2.69 5.53 -18.45
C VAL A 301 -1.86 6.37 -17.48
N PHE A 302 -0.76 5.83 -16.97
CA PHE A 302 -0.01 6.38 -15.86
C PHE A 302 1.44 6.79 -16.21
N THR A 303 1.95 6.44 -17.39
CA THR A 303 3.23 6.94 -17.93
C THR A 303 3.09 8.28 -18.66
N GLU A 304 1.90 8.57 -19.21
CA GLU A 304 1.60 9.84 -19.91
C GLU A 304 1.77 11.11 -19.05
N GLU A 305 2.03 10.96 -17.75
CA GLU A 305 2.26 12.05 -16.78
C GLU A 305 3.75 12.36 -16.56
N GLU A 306 4.66 11.38 -16.67
CA GLU A 306 6.11 11.61 -16.48
C GLU A 306 6.77 12.11 -17.75
N GLU A 307 6.52 11.49 -18.92
CA GLU A 307 7.09 11.95 -20.21
C GLU A 307 6.73 13.42 -20.51
N LYS A 308 5.65 13.96 -19.94
CA LYS A 308 5.26 15.36 -20.11
C LYS A 308 5.76 16.29 -19.01
N GLU A 309 6.09 15.76 -17.83
CA GLU A 309 6.73 16.52 -16.76
C GLU A 309 8.24 16.61 -17.03
N GLU A 310 8.87 15.51 -17.48
CA GLU A 310 10.28 15.45 -17.91
C GLU A 310 10.52 16.27 -19.19
N GLU A 311 9.69 16.14 -20.24
CA GLU A 311 9.78 17.03 -21.42
C GLU A 311 9.57 18.52 -21.05
N GLU A 312 8.82 18.83 -19.98
CA GLU A 312 8.60 20.22 -19.52
C GLU A 312 9.73 20.74 -18.61
N GLU A 313 10.36 19.88 -17.80
CA GLU A 313 11.57 20.23 -17.01
C GLU A 313 12.78 20.38 -17.93
N GLU A 314 12.98 19.50 -18.92
CA GLU A 314 14.00 19.66 -19.96
C GLU A 314 13.77 20.93 -20.80
N ASP A 315 12.53 21.26 -21.17
CA ASP A 315 12.17 22.51 -21.87
C ASP A 315 12.40 23.78 -21.01
N GLU A 316 12.33 23.67 -19.68
CA GLU A 316 12.61 24.78 -18.75
C GLU A 316 14.10 24.92 -18.47
N GLU A 317 14.82 23.80 -18.34
CA GLU A 317 16.29 23.78 -18.22
C GLU A 317 16.96 24.25 -19.51
N GLU A 318 16.51 23.84 -20.71
CA GLU A 318 17.00 24.37 -21.99
C GLU A 318 16.75 25.89 -22.11
N LYS A 319 15.70 26.45 -21.47
CA LYS A 319 15.44 27.90 -21.46
C LYS A 319 16.27 28.66 -20.43
N GLU A 320 16.64 28.03 -19.32
CA GLU A 320 17.58 28.62 -18.36
C GLU A 320 19.03 28.51 -18.88
N GLU A 321 19.37 27.43 -19.59
CA GLU A 321 20.66 27.26 -20.28
C GLU A 321 20.82 28.25 -21.45
N ASP A 322 19.78 28.52 -22.24
CA ASP A 322 19.79 29.55 -23.28
C ASP A 322 19.98 31.00 -22.71
N GLU A 323 19.68 31.22 -21.41
CA GLU A 323 19.96 32.49 -20.72
C GLU A 323 21.35 32.52 -20.03
N GLU A 324 21.98 31.37 -19.78
CA GLU A 324 23.33 31.26 -19.19
C GLU A 324 24.46 30.94 -20.22
N GLU A 325 24.14 30.65 -21.49
CA GLU A 325 25.10 30.51 -22.60
C GLU A 325 25.77 31.83 -23.08
N GLU A 326 25.83 32.86 -22.23
CA GLU A 326 26.85 33.91 -22.31
C GLU A 326 27.69 33.98 -21.02
N GLU A 327 28.25 32.87 -20.52
CA GLU A 327 29.60 32.86 -19.93
C GLU A 327 30.14 31.44 -19.61
N ALA A 328 30.92 30.91 -20.55
CA ALA A 328 32.12 30.09 -20.35
C ALA A 328 32.03 28.70 -19.66
N HIS A 329 31.94 27.68 -20.50
CA HIS A 329 32.86 26.53 -20.66
C HIS A 329 33.62 25.99 -19.43
N GLU A 330 33.51 24.67 -19.29
CA GLU A 330 34.30 23.70 -18.50
C GLU A 330 33.60 23.21 -17.22
N LYS A 331 32.92 22.06 -17.33
CA LYS A 331 33.27 20.80 -16.63
C LYS A 331 32.35 19.65 -17.07
N GLU A 332 32.78 18.93 -18.09
CA GLU A 332 32.35 17.55 -18.32
C GLU A 332 33.20 16.66 -17.40
N ASP A 333 32.57 15.91 -16.49
CA ASP A 333 33.03 14.63 -15.90
C ASP A 333 32.29 14.29 -14.57
N GLU A 334 30.99 14.61 -14.43
CA GLU A 334 30.13 14.07 -13.35
C GLU A 334 28.77 13.52 -13.83
N GLU A 335 28.31 13.86 -15.05
CA GLU A 335 27.00 13.44 -15.61
C GLU A 335 26.90 11.95 -15.99
N LYS A 336 28.03 11.25 -16.17
CA LYS A 336 28.04 9.85 -16.64
C LYS A 336 27.67 8.79 -15.61
N GLU A 337 27.64 9.12 -14.32
CA GLU A 337 27.22 8.16 -13.29
C GLU A 337 25.72 8.30 -12.94
N GLU A 338 25.09 9.45 -13.21
CA GLU A 338 23.64 9.64 -13.06
C GLU A 338 22.87 9.19 -14.32
N GLU A 339 23.39 9.43 -15.53
CA GLU A 339 22.83 8.88 -16.77
C GLU A 339 22.79 7.34 -16.78
N GLU A 340 23.77 6.65 -16.17
CA GLU A 340 23.76 5.18 -16.09
C GLU A 340 22.74 4.63 -15.06
N GLU A 341 22.34 5.40 -14.04
CA GLU A 341 21.26 5.03 -13.11
C GLU A 341 19.87 5.37 -13.68
N GLU A 342 19.73 6.47 -14.43
CA GLU A 342 18.50 6.84 -15.12
C GLU A 342 18.24 5.99 -16.37
N GLU A 343 19.25 5.69 -17.21
CA GLU A 343 19.08 4.74 -18.33
C GLU A 343 18.73 3.33 -17.82
N ALA A 344 19.23 2.92 -16.65
CA ALA A 344 18.86 1.65 -16.04
C ALA A 344 17.42 1.66 -15.47
N ALA A 345 16.94 2.80 -15.00
CA ALA A 345 15.56 2.99 -14.56
C ALA A 345 14.58 3.11 -15.74
N GLU A 346 14.99 3.79 -16.82
CA GLU A 346 14.26 3.88 -18.09
C GLU A 346 14.24 2.53 -18.81
N GLU A 347 15.31 1.74 -18.83
CA GLU A 347 15.29 0.38 -19.37
C GLU A 347 14.38 -0.55 -18.52
N GLU A 348 14.33 -0.39 -17.18
CA GLU A 348 13.35 -1.12 -16.34
C GLU A 348 11.90 -0.66 -16.55
N ALA A 349 11.68 0.62 -16.90
CA ALA A 349 10.35 1.18 -17.20
C ALA A 349 9.86 0.83 -18.62
N ALA A 350 10.77 0.85 -19.60
CA ALA A 350 10.50 0.57 -21.02
C ALA A 350 10.19 -0.91 -21.28
N GLU A 351 10.63 -1.84 -20.41
CA GLU A 351 10.31 -3.28 -20.54
C GLU A 351 8.90 -3.68 -20.04
N LEU A 352 8.14 -2.78 -19.43
CA LEU A 352 6.77 -3.05 -18.96
C LEU A 352 5.70 -2.77 -20.05
N GLU A 353 5.94 -3.23 -21.29
CA GLU A 353 5.02 -3.00 -22.43
C GLU A 353 3.60 -3.57 -22.20
N GLU A 354 3.43 -4.58 -21.34
CA GLU A 354 2.14 -5.18 -20.98
C GLU A 354 1.79 -4.96 -19.50
N GLY A 355 0.80 -4.10 -19.24
CA GLY A 355 0.27 -3.91 -17.88
C GLY A 355 -0.49 -5.11 -17.32
N LEU A 356 -0.67 -5.13 -16.00
CA LEU A 356 -1.34 -6.23 -15.30
C LEU A 356 -2.79 -6.46 -15.79
N LEU A 357 -3.49 -5.42 -16.24
CA LEU A 357 -4.87 -5.52 -16.74
C LEU A 357 -4.97 -6.11 -18.16
N GLN A 358 -3.89 -6.09 -18.93
CA GLN A 358 -3.80 -6.64 -20.28
C GLN A 358 -3.64 -8.17 -20.24
N MET A 359 -3.15 -8.70 -19.12
CA MET A 359 -2.91 -10.13 -18.91
C MET A 359 -4.19 -10.95 -18.72
N THR A 360 -4.10 -12.25 -19.02
CA THR A 360 -5.21 -13.20 -18.77
C THR A 360 -5.24 -13.68 -17.31
N LEU A 361 -5.92 -12.91 -16.45
CA LEU A 361 -5.94 -13.16 -15.01
C LEU A 361 -7.06 -14.14 -14.54
N PRO A 362 -6.77 -15.08 -13.62
CA PRO A 362 -7.78 -15.88 -12.91
C PRO A 362 -8.70 -15.06 -12.00
N GLU A 363 -9.91 -15.57 -11.70
CA GLU A 363 -10.94 -14.88 -10.89
C GLU A 363 -10.42 -14.39 -9.52
N SER A 364 -9.65 -15.22 -8.81
CA SER A 364 -9.06 -14.85 -7.51
C SER A 364 -8.16 -13.60 -7.60
N VAL A 365 -7.41 -13.46 -8.70
CA VAL A 365 -6.53 -12.30 -8.95
C VAL A 365 -7.37 -11.07 -9.27
N LYS A 366 -8.42 -11.22 -10.10
CA LYS A 366 -9.36 -10.14 -10.42
C LYS A 366 -10.01 -9.57 -9.15
N LEU A 367 -10.38 -10.42 -8.20
CA LEU A 367 -10.92 -9.97 -6.91
C LEU A 367 -9.90 -9.14 -6.12
N GLN A 368 -8.63 -9.55 -6.07
CA GLN A 368 -7.59 -8.76 -5.40
C GLN A 368 -7.35 -7.43 -6.12
N MET A 369 -7.41 -7.42 -7.45
CA MET A 369 -7.36 -6.19 -8.24
C MET A 369 -8.50 -5.24 -7.91
N CYS A 370 -9.73 -5.75 -7.74
CA CYS A 370 -10.85 -4.92 -7.30
C CYS A 370 -10.58 -4.25 -5.95
N HIS A 371 -10.00 -4.96 -4.98
CA HIS A 371 -9.64 -4.36 -3.68
C HIS A 371 -8.53 -3.29 -3.79
N LEU A 372 -7.61 -3.46 -4.74
CA LEU A 372 -6.58 -2.46 -5.02
C LEU A 372 -7.20 -1.19 -5.65
N LEU A 373 -8.06 -1.35 -6.65
CA LEU A 373 -8.76 -0.25 -7.30
C LEU A 373 -9.78 0.44 -6.37
N GLU A 374 -10.40 -0.30 -5.46
CA GLU A 374 -11.27 0.23 -4.41
C GLU A 374 -10.52 1.25 -3.56
N TYR A 375 -9.28 0.96 -3.17
CA TYR A 375 -8.43 1.90 -2.44
C TYR A 375 -8.17 3.18 -3.24
N PHE A 376 -7.82 3.08 -4.53
CA PHE A 376 -7.57 4.27 -5.36
C PHE A 376 -8.84 5.11 -5.59
N CYS A 377 -10.01 4.48 -5.69
CA CYS A 377 -11.29 5.19 -5.71
C CYS A 377 -11.51 5.98 -4.42
N ASP A 378 -11.18 5.39 -3.27
CA ASP A 378 -11.29 6.06 -1.97
C ASP A 378 -10.30 7.22 -1.85
N GLN A 379 -9.08 7.11 -2.40
CA GLN A 379 -8.11 8.20 -2.43
C GLN A 379 -8.60 9.39 -3.25
N GLU A 380 -9.17 9.15 -4.45
CA GLU A 380 -9.74 10.22 -5.26
C GLU A 380 -10.91 10.93 -4.54
N LEU A 381 -11.76 10.15 -3.87
CA LEU A 381 -12.85 10.71 -3.07
C LEU A 381 -12.32 11.53 -1.88
N GLN A 382 -11.30 11.04 -1.19
CA GLN A 382 -10.66 11.76 -0.09
C GLN A 382 -10.09 13.09 -0.58
N HIS A 383 -9.31 13.09 -1.67
CA HIS A 383 -8.75 14.31 -2.27
C HIS A 383 -9.85 15.31 -2.66
N ARG A 384 -10.98 14.84 -3.21
CA ARG A 384 -12.12 15.70 -3.56
C ARG A 384 -12.78 16.34 -2.33
N VAL A 385 -12.83 15.63 -1.20
CA VAL A 385 -13.38 16.18 0.06
C VAL A 385 -12.40 17.18 0.68
N GLU A 386 -11.10 16.90 0.63
CA GLU A 386 -10.05 17.81 1.13
C GLU A 386 -10.01 19.13 0.34
N SER A 387 -10.00 19.06 -0.99
CA SER A 387 -10.06 20.26 -1.86
C SER A 387 -11.35 21.08 -1.67
N LEU A 388 -12.49 20.43 -1.43
CA LEU A 388 -13.74 21.12 -1.08
C LEU A 388 -13.62 21.86 0.27
N ALA A 389 -12.99 21.24 1.27
CA ALA A 389 -12.77 21.86 2.57
C ALA A 389 -11.81 23.05 2.46
N ALA A 390 -10.72 22.90 1.69
CA ALA A 390 -9.74 23.95 1.41
C ALA A 390 -10.36 25.17 0.71
N PHE A 391 -11.17 24.91 -0.34
CA PHE A 391 -11.92 25.97 -1.02
C PHE A 391 -12.90 26.67 -0.08
N ALA A 392 -13.66 25.90 0.70
CA ALA A 392 -14.67 26.45 1.61
C ALA A 392 -14.04 27.36 2.68
N GLU A 393 -12.87 27.01 3.21
CA GLU A 393 -12.12 27.86 4.15
C GLU A 393 -11.77 29.22 3.51
N CYS A 394 -11.05 29.19 2.39
CA CYS A 394 -10.62 30.41 1.69
C CYS A 394 -11.81 31.27 1.26
N TYR A 395 -12.90 30.64 0.83
CA TYR A 395 -14.11 31.32 0.41
C TYR A 395 -14.81 32.01 1.58
N VAL A 396 -14.95 31.33 2.72
CA VAL A 396 -15.58 31.90 3.92
C VAL A 396 -14.77 33.08 4.48
N ASP A 397 -13.44 33.03 4.41
CA ASP A 397 -12.58 34.15 4.78
C ASP A 397 -12.89 35.41 3.94
N LYS A 398 -12.95 35.26 2.61
CA LYS A 398 -13.33 36.36 1.69
C LYS A 398 -14.74 36.87 1.99
N LEU A 399 -15.68 35.95 2.23
CA LEU A 399 -17.08 36.25 2.50
C LEU A 399 -17.27 37.07 3.78
N GLN A 400 -16.62 36.67 4.87
CA GLN A 400 -16.69 37.37 6.15
C GLN A 400 -15.98 38.73 6.10
N ALA A 401 -14.83 38.82 5.43
CA ALA A 401 -14.15 40.09 5.20
C ALA A 401 -15.02 41.08 4.40
N ASN A 402 -15.70 40.60 3.35
CA ASN A 402 -16.66 41.40 2.60
C ASN A 402 -17.82 41.89 3.48
N GLN A 403 -18.43 40.98 4.24
CA GLN A 403 -19.53 41.33 5.14
C GLN A 403 -19.09 42.39 6.17
N ARG A 404 -17.90 42.24 6.76
CA ARG A 404 -17.32 43.23 7.70
C ARG A 404 -17.13 44.60 7.03
N GLY A 405 -16.65 44.62 5.78
CA GLY A 405 -16.53 45.83 4.98
C GLY A 405 -17.88 46.52 4.77
N ARG A 406 -18.90 45.77 4.35
CA ARG A 406 -20.27 46.27 4.15
C ARG A 406 -20.91 46.78 5.44
N TYR A 407 -20.68 46.10 6.56
CA TYR A 407 -21.11 46.58 7.87
C TYR A 407 -20.44 47.92 8.24
N GLY A 408 -19.15 48.07 7.94
CA GLY A 408 -18.42 49.33 8.14
C GLY A 408 -18.98 50.48 7.30
N LEU A 409 -19.39 50.21 6.05
CA LEU A 409 -20.06 51.19 5.19
C LEU A 409 -21.43 51.60 5.74
N LEU A 410 -22.22 50.63 6.24
CA LEU A 410 -23.51 50.88 6.87
C LEU A 410 -23.37 51.80 8.09
N MET A 411 -22.39 51.53 8.96
CA MET A 411 -22.16 52.31 10.18
C MET A 411 -21.70 53.76 9.91
N LYS A 412 -21.09 54.01 8.75
CA LYS A 412 -20.66 55.36 8.32
C LYS A 412 -21.74 56.11 7.54
N ALA A 413 -22.79 55.43 7.07
CA ALA A 413 -23.83 56.01 6.21
C ALA A 413 -24.96 56.65 7.04
N PHE A 414 -24.77 57.90 7.48
CA PHE A 414 -25.74 58.64 8.31
C PHE A 414 -26.99 59.14 7.57
N THR A 415 -27.03 59.05 6.24
CA THR A 415 -28.10 59.63 5.39
C THR A 415 -29.11 58.60 4.85
N MET A 416 -29.10 57.36 5.34
CA MET A 416 -29.97 56.29 4.81
C MET A 416 -31.42 56.42 5.28
N SER A 417 -32.36 56.07 4.40
CA SER A 417 -33.78 56.00 4.74
C SER A 417 -34.09 54.80 5.66
N ALA A 418 -35.21 54.85 6.38
CA ALA A 418 -35.63 53.74 7.26
C ALA A 418 -35.86 52.42 6.48
N ALA A 419 -36.32 52.51 5.23
CA ALA A 419 -36.55 51.34 4.37
C ALA A 419 -35.23 50.69 3.91
N GLU A 420 -34.25 51.50 3.50
CA GLU A 420 -32.90 51.01 3.13
C GLU A 420 -32.18 50.42 4.34
N THR A 421 -32.34 51.04 5.51
CA THR A 421 -31.77 50.55 6.78
C THR A 421 -32.35 49.19 7.16
N ALA A 422 -33.67 49.00 7.04
CA ALA A 422 -34.32 47.72 7.33
C ALA A 422 -33.87 46.60 6.38
N ARG A 423 -33.70 46.90 5.08
CA ARG A 423 -33.19 45.94 4.09
C ARG A 423 -31.74 45.54 4.39
N ARG A 424 -30.85 46.53 4.58
CA ARG A 424 -29.42 46.26 4.80
C ARG A 424 -29.10 45.67 6.16
N THR A 425 -29.96 45.83 7.16
CA THR A 425 -29.77 45.22 8.50
C THR A 425 -30.35 43.82 8.63
N ARG A 426 -31.10 43.32 7.65
CA ARG A 426 -31.69 41.97 7.66
C ARG A 426 -30.62 40.89 7.80
N GLU A 427 -29.54 41.02 7.03
CA GLU A 427 -28.40 40.10 7.06
C GLU A 427 -27.74 40.03 8.44
N PHE A 428 -27.51 41.16 9.10
CA PHE A 428 -26.83 41.23 10.41
C PHE A 428 -27.72 40.82 11.59
N ARG A 429 -29.03 40.64 11.37
CA ARG A 429 -30.00 40.26 12.40
C ARG A 429 -30.35 38.77 12.34
N SER A 430 -30.06 38.10 11.23
CA SER A 430 -30.32 36.68 11.05
C SER A 430 -29.26 35.82 11.73
N PRO A 431 -29.62 34.62 12.23
CA PRO A 431 -28.65 33.65 12.73
C PRO A 431 -27.71 33.17 11.60
N PRO A 432 -26.47 32.74 11.90
CA PRO A 432 -25.45 32.44 10.88
C PRO A 432 -25.89 31.44 9.81
N GLN A 433 -26.65 30.40 10.17
CA GLN A 433 -27.16 29.42 9.22
C GLN A 433 -28.10 30.05 8.18
N GLU A 434 -29.04 30.88 8.62
CA GLU A 434 -29.95 31.59 7.72
C GLU A 434 -29.22 32.65 6.90
N GLN A 435 -28.23 33.30 7.52
CA GLN A 435 -27.39 34.28 6.85
C GLN A 435 -26.63 33.66 5.68
N ILE A 436 -25.97 32.52 5.88
CA ILE A 436 -25.27 31.79 4.81
C ILE A 436 -26.26 31.31 3.75
N ASN A 437 -27.44 30.82 4.13
CA ASN A 437 -28.48 30.43 3.17
C ASN A 437 -29.01 31.60 2.34
N MET A 438 -29.04 32.83 2.87
CA MET A 438 -29.38 34.03 2.10
C MET A 438 -28.26 34.43 1.13
N LEU A 439 -26.99 34.21 1.51
CA LEU A 439 -25.82 34.56 0.70
C LEU A 439 -25.51 33.51 -0.39
N LEU A 440 -25.76 32.23 -0.15
CA LEU A 440 -25.44 31.11 -1.05
C LEU A 440 -26.62 30.65 -1.95
N GLN A 441 -27.67 31.46 -2.10
CA GLN A 441 -28.81 31.09 -2.94
C GLN A 441 -28.43 31.05 -4.44
N PHE A 442 -28.18 29.85 -4.96
CA PHE A 442 -27.84 29.59 -6.37
C PHE A 442 -29.03 29.69 -7.36
N LYS A 443 -30.22 30.13 -6.94
CA LYS A 443 -31.43 29.99 -7.77
C LYS A 443 -31.77 31.24 -8.59
N ASN A 444 -31.53 31.07 -9.89
CA ASN A 444 -32.22 31.61 -11.08
C ASN A 444 -32.18 33.13 -11.28
N GLY A 445 -31.55 33.54 -12.39
CA GLY A 445 -31.34 34.93 -12.87
C GLY A 445 -32.60 35.77 -13.16
N ALA A 446 -33.59 35.73 -12.28
CA ALA A 446 -34.71 36.67 -12.23
C ALA A 446 -34.57 37.70 -11.09
N ASP A 447 -33.71 37.44 -10.10
CA ASP A 447 -33.48 38.30 -8.93
C ASP A 447 -32.02 38.83 -8.85
N GLU A 448 -31.37 39.06 -10.00
CA GLU A 448 -29.99 39.61 -10.06
C GLU A 448 -29.85 40.99 -9.41
N GLU A 449 -30.95 41.74 -9.27
CA GLU A 449 -30.93 43.12 -8.77
C GLU A 449 -30.74 43.28 -7.25
N ASP A 450 -30.89 42.21 -6.44
CA ASP A 450 -30.91 42.31 -4.96
C ASP A 450 -29.83 41.46 -4.24
N CYS A 451 -28.89 40.83 -4.97
CA CYS A 451 -27.82 40.04 -4.33
C CYS A 451 -26.77 40.97 -3.68
N PRO A 452 -26.50 40.85 -2.37
CA PRO A 452 -25.58 41.74 -1.67
C PRO A 452 -24.09 41.38 -1.85
N LEU A 453 -23.76 40.30 -2.56
CA LEU A 453 -22.41 39.80 -2.76
C LEU A 453 -21.74 40.44 -3.98
N PRO A 454 -20.43 40.74 -3.91
CA PRO A 454 -19.66 41.14 -5.09
C PRO A 454 -19.68 40.06 -6.17
N GLU A 455 -19.59 40.50 -7.43
CA GLU A 455 -19.58 39.59 -8.58
C GLU A 455 -18.38 38.64 -8.57
N ASP A 456 -17.20 39.12 -8.15
CA ASP A 456 -15.97 38.33 -8.08
C ASP A 456 -16.12 37.10 -7.19
N VAL A 457 -16.65 37.29 -5.97
CA VAL A 457 -16.85 36.20 -5.00
C VAL A 457 -17.91 35.23 -5.51
N ARG A 458 -18.97 35.72 -6.15
CA ARG A 458 -19.98 34.85 -6.77
C ARG A 458 -19.38 34.01 -7.89
N GLN A 459 -18.49 34.60 -8.71
CA GLN A 459 -17.84 33.92 -9.82
C GLN A 459 -16.88 32.83 -9.33
N ASP A 460 -16.10 33.07 -8.27
CA ASP A 460 -15.22 32.06 -7.65
C ASP A 460 -16.01 30.78 -7.30
N LEU A 461 -17.19 30.92 -6.69
CA LEU A 461 -18.05 29.80 -6.28
C LEU A 461 -18.66 29.07 -7.48
N VAL A 462 -19.06 29.80 -8.52
CA VAL A 462 -19.60 29.21 -9.76
C VAL A 462 -18.51 28.44 -10.51
N ASN A 463 -17.30 29.01 -10.61
CA ASN A 463 -16.15 28.37 -11.24
C ASN A 463 -15.81 27.06 -10.50
N PHE A 464 -15.66 27.12 -9.17
CA PHE A 464 -15.39 25.93 -8.37
C PHE A 464 -16.49 24.87 -8.49
N HIS A 465 -17.76 25.28 -8.58
CA HIS A 465 -18.85 24.33 -8.80
C HIS A 465 -18.75 23.63 -10.16
N GLN A 466 -18.42 24.36 -11.22
CA GLN A 466 -18.20 23.77 -12.55
C GLN A 466 -17.00 22.81 -12.53
N ASP A 467 -15.92 23.20 -11.86
CA ASP A 467 -14.70 22.40 -11.72
C ASP A 467 -14.98 21.11 -10.93
N LEU A 468 -15.75 21.20 -9.84
CA LEU A 468 -16.16 20.04 -9.06
C LEU A 468 -17.04 19.08 -9.87
N LEU A 469 -17.96 19.60 -10.69
CA LEU A 469 -18.80 18.77 -11.57
C LEU A 469 -17.97 18.09 -12.66
N ALA A 470 -17.04 18.83 -13.27
CA ALA A 470 -16.09 18.30 -14.25
C ALA A 470 -15.25 17.18 -13.62
N HIS A 471 -14.70 17.42 -12.43
CA HIS A 471 -13.92 16.43 -11.70
C HIS A 471 -14.75 15.19 -11.29
N CYS A 472 -16.04 15.34 -10.99
CA CYS A 472 -16.91 14.20 -10.67
C CYS A 472 -17.31 13.36 -11.89
N GLY A 473 -16.87 13.71 -13.10
CA GLY A 473 -17.26 13.03 -14.34
C GLY A 473 -18.71 13.31 -14.76
N LYS A 474 -19.36 14.34 -14.21
CA LYS A 474 -20.67 14.79 -14.71
C LYS A 474 -20.42 15.56 -16.00
N LYS A 475 -20.94 15.03 -17.11
CA LYS A 475 -20.90 15.66 -18.43
C LYS A 475 -21.53 17.05 -18.37
N VAL A 476 -20.71 18.08 -18.27
CA VAL A 476 -21.05 19.42 -18.75
C VAL A 476 -20.95 19.30 -20.26
N GLU A 477 -22.03 19.56 -21.01
CA GLU A 477 -22.11 19.31 -22.46
C GLU A 477 -20.98 19.99 -23.27
N ARG A 478 -19.85 19.30 -23.47
CA ARG A 478 -18.98 19.33 -24.66
C ARG A 478 -17.80 18.35 -24.52
N ALA A 479 -17.85 17.29 -25.33
CA ALA A 479 -16.77 16.35 -25.67
C ALA A 479 -16.14 15.51 -24.51
N PRO A 480 -15.61 14.30 -24.78
CA PRO A 480 -15.15 13.38 -23.74
C PRO A 480 -13.67 13.63 -23.39
N PRO A 481 -13.30 13.70 -22.11
CA PRO A 481 -12.02 13.22 -21.62
C PRO A 481 -12.17 11.83 -20.96
N PRO A 482 -11.09 11.06 -20.79
CA PRO A 482 -11.15 9.72 -20.25
C PRO A 482 -11.51 9.78 -18.76
N ASN A 483 -12.57 9.08 -18.34
CA ASN A 483 -12.73 8.79 -16.92
C ASN A 483 -11.67 7.76 -16.53
N PHE A 484 -10.62 8.21 -15.83
CA PHE A 484 -9.43 7.43 -15.47
C PHE A 484 -9.76 6.14 -14.70
N LEU A 485 -10.78 6.13 -13.83
CA LEU A 485 -11.13 4.92 -13.05
C LEU A 485 -12.23 4.04 -13.68
N LEU A 486 -12.96 4.53 -14.69
CA LEU A 486 -14.05 3.75 -15.33
C LEU A 486 -13.55 2.83 -16.44
N ARG A 487 -12.44 3.16 -17.12
CA ARG A 487 -11.86 2.30 -18.17
C ARG A 487 -11.41 0.93 -17.62
N PRO A 488 -10.70 0.84 -16.49
CA PRO A 488 -10.34 -0.44 -15.88
C PRO A 488 -11.57 -1.25 -15.44
N LEU A 489 -12.54 -0.60 -14.79
CA LEU A 489 -13.76 -1.26 -14.27
C LEU A 489 -14.67 -1.79 -15.38
N LEU A 490 -14.70 -1.15 -16.56
CA LEU A 490 -15.46 -1.62 -17.72
C LEU A 490 -14.81 -2.84 -18.41
N LYS A 491 -13.51 -3.07 -18.24
CA LYS A 491 -12.82 -4.28 -18.75
C LYS A 491 -13.14 -5.56 -17.94
N PHE A 492 -13.79 -5.44 -16.77
CA PHE A 492 -14.17 -6.57 -15.91
C PHE A 492 -15.61 -7.09 -16.10
N GLN A 493 -16.41 -6.49 -17.00
CA GLN A 493 -17.66 -7.07 -17.52
C GLN A 493 -17.39 -7.87 -18.80
#